data_AF-A0A1Y4JF21-F1
#
_entry.id   AF-A0A1Y4JF21-F1
#
_cell.length_a   1.000
_cell.length_b   1.000
_cell.length_c   1.000
_cell.angle_alpha   90.00
_cell.angle_beta   90.00
_cell.angle_gamma   90.00
#
_symmetry.space_group_name_H-M   'P 1'
#
loop_
_entity.id
_entity.type
_entity.pdbx_description
1 polymer ?
#
loop_
_entity_poly.entity_id
_entity_poly.type
_entity_poly.pdbx_seq_one_letter_code
_entity_poly.pdbx_strand_id
1 'polypeptide(L)' 'MECELSINRGLLEALIDECRRKRLPVRIQRSFWFTEENGTVLETVTIEYPDTDFDFNAVMSRVINRHYNLNDTEQ' A
#
# COMPACT_ATOMS: atom_id res chain seq x y z
N MET A 1 10.16 11.32 -2.77
CA MET A 1 8.70 11.46 -2.95
C MET A 1 7.98 11.18 -1.64
N GLU A 2 6.98 11.98 -1.36
CA GLU A 2 6.08 11.81 -0.22
C GLU A 2 4.65 11.86 -0.75
N CYS A 3 3.81 10.92 -0.33
CA CYS A 3 2.38 10.95 -0.65
C CYS A 3 1.53 10.55 0.55
N GLU A 4 0.35 11.15 0.64
CA GLU A 4 -0.68 10.81 1.62
C GLU A 4 -1.82 10.08 0.93
N LEU A 5 -2.29 8.99 1.52
CA LEU A 5 -3.41 8.22 0.99
C LEU A 5 -4.19 7.50 2.09
N SER A 6 -5.47 7.29 1.86
CA SER A 6 -6.31 6.42 2.69
C SER A 6 -6.41 5.05 2.04
N ILE A 7 -6.10 4.00 2.79
CA ILE A 7 -5.98 2.63 2.29
C ILE A 7 -6.71 1.65 3.18
N ASN A 8 -7.30 0.61 2.58
CA ASN A 8 -7.88 -0.50 3.32
C ASN A 8 -6.82 -1.11 4.25
N ARG A 9 -7.18 -1.32 5.52
CA ARG A 9 -6.25 -1.80 6.55
C ARG A 9 -5.63 -3.16 6.20
N GLY A 10 -6.39 -4.08 5.62
CA GLY A 10 -5.87 -5.38 5.18
C GLY A 10 -4.82 -5.23 4.06
N LEU A 11 -5.09 -4.35 3.10
CA LEU A 11 -4.15 -4.03 2.03
C LEU A 11 -2.90 -3.31 2.56
N LEU A 12 -3.05 -2.42 3.54
CA LEU A 12 -1.94 -1.74 4.21
C LEU A 12 -1.01 -2.72 4.92
N GLU A 13 -1.53 -3.68 5.67
CA GLU A 13 -0.70 -4.70 6.31
C GLU A 13 0.06 -5.54 5.27
N ALA A 14 -0.60 -5.91 4.16
CA ALA A 14 0.06 -6.62 3.06
C ALA A 14 1.18 -5.80 2.40
N LEU A 15 0.99 -4.48 2.26
CA LEU A 15 2.01 -3.57 1.76
C LEU A 15 3.20 -3.46 2.72
N ILE A 16 2.94 -3.28 4.02
CA ILE A 16 3.97 -3.22 5.06
C ILE A 16 4.80 -4.51 5.05
N ASP A 17 4.16 -5.67 4.96
CA ASP A 17 4.82 -6.97 4.90
C ASP A 17 5.68 -7.12 3.65
N GLU A 18 5.20 -6.70 2.47
CA GLU A 18 5.98 -6.73 1.23
C GLU A 18 7.22 -5.82 1.33
N CYS A 19 7.05 -4.59 1.83
CA CYS A 19 8.13 -3.64 2.05
C CYS A 19 9.19 -4.19 3.01
N ARG A 20 8.76 -4.77 4.14
CA ARG A 20 9.67 -5.38 5.12
C ARG A 20 10.40 -6.60 4.56
N ARG A 21 9.65 -7.52 3.93
CA ARG A 21 10.18 -8.77 3.37
C ARG A 21 11.27 -8.52 2.31
N LYS A 22 11.07 -7.50 1.46
CA LYS A 22 12.02 -7.14 0.41
C LYS A 22 13.02 -6.06 0.81
N ARG A 23 12.95 -5.56 2.05
CA ARG A 23 13.77 -4.43 2.55
C ARG A 23 13.71 -3.22 1.61
N LEU A 24 12.50 -2.89 1.15
CA LEU A 24 12.29 -1.77 0.24
C LEU A 24 12.60 -0.44 0.96
N PRO A 25 13.11 0.57 0.24
CA PRO A 25 13.43 1.88 0.80
C PRO A 25 12.15 2.72 0.98
N VAL A 26 11.13 2.17 1.63
CA VAL A 26 9.84 2.82 1.85
C VAL A 26 9.61 2.99 3.34
N ARG A 27 9.33 4.22 3.76
CA ARG A 27 8.85 4.52 5.10
C ARG A 27 7.35 4.76 5.04
N ILE A 28 6.62 4.06 5.89
CA ILE A 28 5.16 4.17 6.01
C ILE A 28 4.86 4.67 7.41
N GLN A 29 4.26 5.85 7.51
CA GLN A 29 3.79 6.43 8.75
C GLN A 29 2.28 6.32 8.83
N ARG A 30 1.80 5.66 9.90
CA ARG A 30 0.38 5.48 10.19
C ARG A 30 -0.16 6.69 10.92
N SER A 31 -1.31 7.20 10.51
CA SER A 31 -1.98 8.33 11.16
C SER A 31 -3.23 7.84 11.91
N PHE A 32 -4.42 8.06 11.35
CA PHE A 32 -5.69 7.69 11.97
C PHE A 32 -6.41 6.63 11.13
N TRP A 33 -7.21 5.81 11.79
CA TRP A 33 -8.06 4.81 11.16
C TRP A 33 -9.53 5.17 11.37
N PHE A 34 -10.36 4.80 10.40
CA PHE A 34 -11.80 4.99 10.45
C PHE A 34 -12.51 3.85 9.73
N THR A 35 -13.78 3.64 10.07
CA THR A 35 -14.61 2.61 9.44
C THR A 35 -15.66 3.29 8.58
N GLU A 36 -15.78 2.88 7.33
CA GLU A 36 -16.83 3.33 6.42
C GLU A 36 -18.17 2.62 6.72
N GLU A 37 -19.26 3.16 6.18
CA GLU A 37 -20.63 2.62 6.39
C GLU A 37 -20.76 1.15 5.97
N ASN A 38 -19.99 0.72 4.97
CA ASN A 38 -19.97 -0.66 4.47
C ASN A 38 -19.14 -1.62 5.36
N GLY A 39 -18.59 -1.16 6.49
CA GLY A 39 -17.75 -1.92 7.40
C GLY A 39 -16.27 -1.99 7.00
N THR A 40 -15.87 -1.35 5.90
CA THR A 40 -14.47 -1.28 5.47
C THR A 40 -13.67 -0.44 6.45
N VAL A 41 -12.56 -0.99 6.96
CA VAL A 41 -11.63 -0.25 7.81
C VAL A 41 -10.55 0.37 6.92
N LEU A 42 -10.53 1.70 6.88
CA LEU A 42 -9.51 2.50 6.20
C LEU A 42 -8.53 3.09 7.21
N GLU A 43 -7.33 3.35 6.74
CA GLU A 43 -6.30 4.03 7.51
C GLU A 43 -5.58 5.04 6.63
N THR A 44 -5.44 6.27 7.12
CA THR A 44 -4.67 7.32 6.44
C THR A 44 -3.20 7.14 6.78
N VAL A 45 -2.37 7.15 5.74
CA VAL A 45 -0.93 6.94 5.86
C VAL A 45 -0.16 7.96 5.03
N THR A 46 1.02 8.32 5.52
CA THR A 46 2.04 9.04 4.76
C THR A 46 3.10 8.04 4.31
N ILE A 47 3.41 8.02 3.02
CA ILE A 47 4.40 7.13 2.43
C ILE A 47 5.54 7.96 1.84
N GLU A 48 6.75 7.70 2.31
CA GLU A 48 7.98 8.31 1.85
C GLU A 48 8.84 7.27 1.12
N TYR A 49 9.34 7.60 -0.08
CA TYR A 49 10.21 6.76 -0.89
C TYR A 49 11.16 7.59 -1.78
N PRO A 50 12.28 7.02 -2.27
CA PRO A 50 13.22 7.72 -3.14
C PRO A 50 12.55 8.29 -4.40
N ASP A 51 13.00 9.46 -4.84
CA ASP A 51 12.48 10.14 -6.04
C ASP A 51 13.08 9.59 -7.34
N THR A 52 14.28 9.01 -7.27
CA THR A 52 14.97 8.44 -8.42
C THR A 52 15.11 6.92 -8.26
N ASP A 53 14.83 6.19 -9.34
CA ASP A 53 15.09 4.74 -9.50
C ASP A 53 14.26 3.76 -8.64
N PHE A 54 13.20 4.23 -7.98
CA PHE A 54 12.28 3.36 -7.23
C PHE A 54 10.82 3.53 -7.68
N ASP A 55 10.31 2.53 -8.41
CA ASP A 55 8.92 2.50 -8.84
C ASP A 55 8.00 1.96 -7.73
N PHE A 56 7.54 2.86 -6.88
CA PHE A 56 6.59 2.54 -5.82
C PHE A 56 5.22 2.09 -6.39
N ASN A 57 4.81 2.61 -7.55
CA ASN A 57 3.55 2.24 -8.17
C ASN A 57 3.54 0.77 -8.59
N ALA A 58 4.63 0.26 -9.17
CA ALA A 58 4.77 -1.16 -9.49
C ALA A 58 4.72 -2.06 -8.23
N VAL A 59 5.26 -1.59 -7.11
CA VAL A 59 5.14 -2.30 -5.81
C VAL A 59 3.68 -2.34 -5.35
N MET A 60 3.00 -1.20 -5.35
CA MET A 60 1.59 -1.09 -4.97
C MET A 60 0.68 -1.97 -5.83
N SER A 61 0.80 -1.89 -7.16
CA SER A 61 0.01 -2.70 -8.08
C SER A 61 0.18 -4.19 -7.82
N ARG A 62 1.43 -4.66 -7.63
CA ARG A 62 1.70 -6.06 -7.29
C ARG A 62 1.04 -6.48 -5.98
N VAL A 63 1.09 -5.63 -4.96
CA VAL A 63 0.47 -5.91 -3.66
C VAL A 63 -1.05 -5.95 -3.78
N ILE A 64 -1.66 -5.02 -4.51
CA ILE A 64 -3.11 -4.97 -4.77
C ILE A 64 -3.55 -6.23 -5.50
N ASN A 65 -2.90 -6.59 -6.62
CA ASN A 65 -3.27 -7.76 -7.41
C ASN A 65 -3.19 -9.04 -6.56
N ARG A 66 -2.14 -9.17 -5.76
CA ARG A 66 -1.99 -10.31 -4.85
C ARG A 66 -3.02 -10.30 -3.73
N HIS A 67 -3.32 -9.15 -3.11
CA HIS A 67 -4.21 -9.05 -1.96
C HIS A 67 -5.66 -9.39 -2.33
N TYR A 68 -6.10 -8.94 -3.50
CA TYR A 68 -7.47 -9.18 -3.98
C TYR A 68 -7.58 -10.40 -4.92
N ASN A 69 -6.50 -11.17 -5.09
CA ASN A 69 -6.42 -12.26 -6.06
C ASN A 69 -6.90 -11.85 -7.46
N LEU A 70 -6.58 -10.61 -7.86
CA LEU A 70 -6.81 -10.16 -9.23
C LEU A 70 -5.73 -10.85 -10.06
N ASN A 71 -6.12 -11.88 -10.81
CA ASN A 71 -5.25 -12.39 -11.87
C ASN A 71 -5.01 -11.23 -12.84
N ASP A 72 -3.76 -11.03 -13.26
CA ASP A 72 -3.42 -10.11 -14.35
C ASP A 72 -4.28 -10.51 -15.56
N THR A 73 -5.42 -9.84 -15.71
CA THR A 73 -6.34 -10.07 -16.82
C THR A 73 -5.85 -9.19 -17.95
N GLU A 74 -4.64 -9.48 -18.43
CA GLU A 74 -4.25 -9.13 -19.78
C GLU A 74 -4.86 -10.23 -20.69
N GLN A 75 -6.00 -9.91 -21.29
CA GLN A 75 -6.43 -10.53 -22.54
C GLN A 75 -6.32 -9.50 -23.66
#